data_AF-A0A4U9R168-F1
#
_entry.id   AF-A0A4U9R168-F1
#
_cell.length_a   1.000
_cell.length_b   1.000
_cell.length_c   1.000
_cell.angle_alpha   90.00
_cell.angle_beta   90.00
_cell.angle_gamma   90.00
#
_symmetry.space_group_name_H-M   'P 1'
#
loop_
_entity.id
_entity.type
_entity.pdbx_description
1 polymer ?
#
loop_
_entity_poly.entity_id
_entity_poly.type
_entity_poly.pdbx_seq_one_letter_code
_entity_poly.pdbx_strand_id
1 'polypeptide(L)'
;MADVNFLNISNKYKNKLPQWAIGKGNFGCAQVTIEDITKNEYFAHSAIQAEIESVKGTWISIKLDSTLLKAIKVDGNNVVGGAGAWLRDVDTEFKILSEIQNQLGTKYNTVDKIKFFTELECCPSCLDVIKQFFKLYPNIDIEIIYKIKKIERRLYLMNKYNFYESKFRTLESFYMWVEQGSTYDVAASQCMYYDQPQNELDEIVMSITIGTRFARCGKALGDDFKQVLKKKIESFNMLDLSKYNLNEEELKVFKEEISEVSGYISN
;
A
#
# COMPACT_ATOMS: atom_id res chain seq x y z
N MET A 1 -24.79 4.06 -7.45
CA MET A 1 -24.24 3.16 -8.49
C MET A 1 -22.78 3.51 -8.67
N ALA A 2 -21.88 2.53 -8.73
CA ALA A 2 -20.48 2.84 -9.03
C ALA A 2 -20.44 3.54 -10.40
N ASP A 3 -19.73 4.67 -10.49
CA ASP A 3 -19.57 5.40 -11.74
C ASP A 3 -18.84 4.50 -12.74
N VAL A 4 -19.60 3.93 -13.69
CA VAL A 4 -19.12 2.95 -14.68
C VAL A 4 -17.97 3.54 -15.52
N ASN A 5 -17.98 4.86 -15.75
CA ASN A 5 -16.89 5.53 -16.45
C ASN A 5 -15.59 5.52 -15.63
N PHE A 6 -15.69 5.53 -14.30
CA PHE A 6 -14.54 5.60 -13.42
C PHE A 6 -13.83 4.25 -13.23
N LEU A 7 -14.58 3.15 -13.21
CA LEU A 7 -14.02 1.79 -13.30
C LEU A 7 -13.24 1.57 -14.60
N ASN A 8 -13.74 2.13 -15.71
CA ASN A 8 -13.06 2.06 -17.01
C ASN A 8 -11.73 2.83 -17.02
N ILE A 9 -11.67 4.02 -16.39
CA ILE A 9 -10.41 4.78 -16.23
C ILE A 9 -9.41 4.00 -15.37
N SER A 10 -9.82 3.50 -14.21
CA SER A 10 -8.96 2.66 -13.36
C SER A 10 -8.41 1.46 -14.14
N ASN A 11 -9.25 0.73 -14.88
CA ASN A 11 -8.82 -0.45 -15.64
C ASN A 11 -7.87 -0.10 -16.81
N LYS A 12 -8.15 1.00 -17.53
CA LYS A 12 -7.28 1.52 -18.60
C LYS A 12 -5.84 1.72 -18.11
N TYR A 13 -5.65 2.30 -16.93
CA TYR A 13 -4.33 2.60 -16.37
C TYR A 13 -3.69 1.43 -15.65
N LYS A 14 -4.47 0.55 -15.00
CA LYS A 14 -3.95 -0.68 -14.42
C LYS A 14 -3.30 -1.59 -15.46
N ASN A 15 -3.83 -1.63 -16.68
CA ASN A 15 -3.24 -2.38 -17.78
C ASN A 15 -1.89 -1.81 -18.27
N LYS A 16 -1.50 -0.62 -17.81
CA LYS A 16 -0.18 -0.01 -18.07
C LYS A 16 0.83 -0.31 -16.96
N LEU A 17 0.40 -0.93 -15.86
CA LEU A 17 1.31 -1.32 -14.78
C LEU A 17 2.14 -2.55 -15.19
N PRO A 18 3.39 -2.63 -14.74
CA PRO A 18 4.18 -3.84 -14.93
C PRO A 18 3.56 -4.99 -14.13
N GLN A 19 3.75 -6.22 -14.62
CA GLN A 19 3.12 -7.42 -14.04
C GLN A 19 3.38 -7.56 -12.53
N TRP A 20 4.57 -7.20 -12.06
CA TRP A 20 4.95 -7.29 -10.64
C TRP A 20 4.16 -6.32 -9.75
N ALA A 21 3.67 -5.20 -10.30
CA ALA A 21 2.92 -4.19 -9.57
C ALA A 21 1.41 -4.51 -9.53
N ILE A 22 0.92 -5.40 -10.38
CA ILE A 22 -0.49 -5.77 -10.42
C ILE A 22 -0.85 -6.49 -9.11
N GLY A 23 -1.78 -5.90 -8.35
CA GLY A 23 -2.28 -6.49 -7.10
C GLY A 23 -1.34 -6.36 -5.90
N LYS A 24 -0.28 -5.56 -6.02
CA LYS A 24 0.61 -5.13 -4.92
C LYS A 24 0.52 -3.62 -4.79
N GLY A 25 0.90 -3.04 -3.66
CA GLY A 25 0.89 -1.58 -3.55
C GLY A 25 -0.52 -0.96 -3.52
N ASN A 26 -0.57 0.37 -3.62
CA ASN A 26 -1.79 1.12 -3.86
C ASN A 26 -1.73 1.72 -5.27
N PHE A 27 -2.78 1.52 -6.07
CA PHE A 27 -2.97 2.25 -7.32
C PHE A 27 -3.91 3.45 -7.12
N GLY A 28 -3.63 4.56 -7.80
CA GLY A 28 -4.54 5.69 -7.88
C GLY A 28 -4.52 6.34 -9.25
N CYS A 29 -5.62 6.97 -9.65
CA CYS A 29 -5.72 7.74 -10.88
C CYS A 29 -6.62 8.95 -10.71
N ALA A 30 -6.37 10.01 -11.48
CA ALA A 30 -7.19 11.21 -11.47
C ALA A 30 -7.59 11.60 -12.89
N GLN A 31 -8.82 12.06 -13.04
CA GLN A 31 -9.28 12.80 -14.20
C GLN A 31 -9.34 14.28 -13.82
N VAL A 32 -8.79 15.12 -14.69
CA VAL A 32 -8.61 16.55 -14.47
C VAL A 32 -9.15 17.29 -15.69
N THR A 33 -10.01 18.27 -15.48
CA THR A 33 -10.64 19.07 -16.56
C THR A 33 -10.02 20.44 -16.72
N ILE A 34 -8.89 20.70 -16.06
CA ILE A 34 -8.27 22.01 -16.00
C ILE A 34 -7.82 22.46 -17.39
N GLU A 35 -8.42 23.54 -17.91
CA GLU A 35 -8.10 24.10 -19.24
C GLU A 35 -6.63 24.53 -19.34
N ASP A 36 -6.05 24.92 -18.21
CA ASP A 36 -4.72 25.47 -18.07
C ASP A 36 -3.57 24.45 -18.08
N ILE A 37 -3.87 23.14 -18.15
CA ILE A 37 -2.89 22.06 -18.19
C ILE A 37 -3.17 21.09 -19.35
N THR A 38 -2.11 20.55 -19.96
CA THR A 38 -2.21 19.69 -21.15
C THR A 38 -2.51 18.23 -20.82
N LYS A 39 -2.27 17.81 -19.57
CA LYS A 39 -2.50 16.45 -19.08
C LYS A 39 -3.82 16.41 -18.30
N ASN A 40 -4.82 15.73 -18.84
CA ASN A 40 -6.15 15.60 -18.25
C ASN A 40 -6.37 14.28 -17.49
N GLU A 41 -5.40 13.37 -17.52
CA GLU A 41 -5.46 12.09 -16.82
C GLU A 41 -4.12 11.76 -16.18
N TYR A 42 -4.14 11.38 -14.90
CA TYR A 42 -2.98 11.03 -14.10
C TYR A 42 -3.17 9.66 -13.48
N PHE A 43 -2.07 8.96 -13.22
CA PHE A 43 -2.09 7.73 -12.44
C PHE A 43 -0.75 7.53 -11.75
N ALA A 44 -0.79 6.85 -10.61
CA ALA A 44 0.37 6.56 -9.78
C ALA A 44 0.24 5.17 -9.17
N HIS A 45 1.37 4.62 -8.75
CA HIS A 45 1.44 3.38 -8.02
C HIS A 45 2.38 3.51 -6.83
N SER A 46 1.97 3.13 -5.62
CA SER A 46 2.74 3.43 -4.40
C SER A 46 4.12 2.79 -4.36
N ALA A 47 4.38 1.74 -5.15
CA ALA A 47 5.69 1.09 -5.25
C ALA A 47 6.56 1.57 -6.44
N ILE A 48 6.08 2.50 -7.27
CA ILE A 48 6.82 3.02 -8.44
C ILE A 48 7.18 4.48 -8.17
N GLN A 49 8.42 4.73 -7.77
CA GLN A 49 8.87 6.06 -7.32
C GLN A 49 9.64 6.86 -8.37
N ALA A 50 10.16 6.18 -9.38
CA ALA A 50 10.94 6.76 -10.46
C ALA A 50 10.52 6.15 -11.79
N GLU A 51 10.91 6.80 -12.90
CA GLU A 51 10.72 6.21 -14.21
C GLU A 51 11.64 5.00 -14.36
N ILE A 52 11.04 3.82 -14.39
CA ILE A 52 11.72 2.55 -14.67
C ILE A 52 11.38 2.08 -16.07
N GLU A 53 12.22 1.24 -16.66
CA GLU A 53 12.07 0.80 -18.06
C GLU A 53 10.65 0.28 -18.36
N SER A 54 10.06 -0.50 -17.45
CA SER A 54 8.73 -1.09 -17.62
C SER A 54 7.56 -0.10 -17.63
N VAL A 55 7.77 1.15 -17.20
CA VAL A 55 6.73 2.21 -17.22
C VAL A 55 7.14 3.44 -18.02
N LYS A 56 8.27 3.37 -18.73
CA LYS A 56 8.79 4.47 -19.53
C LYS A 56 7.78 4.87 -20.59
N GLY A 57 7.53 6.17 -20.71
CA GLY A 57 6.55 6.71 -21.68
C GLY A 57 5.07 6.40 -21.35
N THR A 58 4.76 5.79 -20.20
CA THR A 58 3.37 5.58 -19.76
C THR A 58 2.74 6.84 -19.16
N TRP A 59 3.56 7.84 -18.81
CA TRP A 59 3.20 9.08 -18.11
C TRP A 59 2.70 8.89 -16.68
N ILE A 60 3.18 7.83 -16.01
CA ILE A 60 2.93 7.59 -14.58
C ILE A 60 3.49 8.75 -13.73
N SER A 61 2.72 9.20 -12.75
CA SER A 61 3.15 10.16 -11.74
C SER A 61 4.13 9.50 -10.77
N ILE A 62 5.37 9.98 -10.78
CA ILE A 62 6.47 9.51 -9.93
C ILE A 62 6.69 10.45 -8.75
N LYS A 63 7.57 10.06 -7.81
CA LYS A 63 7.92 10.92 -6.69
C LYS A 63 8.74 12.10 -7.21
N LEU A 64 8.31 13.32 -6.87
CA LEU A 64 8.99 14.54 -7.30
C LEU A 64 10.04 14.97 -6.27
N ASP A 65 11.19 15.46 -6.75
CA ASP A 65 12.26 15.99 -5.89
C ASP A 65 11.84 17.29 -5.18
N SER A 66 10.94 18.06 -5.81
CA SER A 66 10.45 19.34 -5.27
C SER A 66 8.97 19.54 -5.56
N THR A 67 8.25 19.95 -4.51
CA THR A 67 6.85 20.36 -4.52
C THR A 67 6.58 21.24 -3.29
N LEU A 68 5.57 22.11 -3.39
CA LEU A 68 5.06 22.90 -2.29
C LEU A 68 4.29 22.05 -1.27
N LEU A 69 3.78 20.89 -1.68
CA LEU A 69 3.07 19.95 -0.81
C LEU A 69 4.06 19.18 0.07
N LYS A 70 3.65 18.88 1.30
CA LYS A 70 4.47 18.12 2.26
C LYS A 70 3.70 16.92 2.79
N ALA A 71 4.30 15.73 2.62
CA ALA A 71 3.85 14.54 3.33
C ALA A 71 4.36 14.56 4.78
N ILE A 72 3.67 13.82 5.65
CA ILE A 72 4.05 13.58 7.04
C ILE A 72 4.26 12.08 7.28
N LYS A 73 4.92 11.75 8.39
CA LYS A 73 5.15 10.35 8.75
C LYS A 73 3.89 9.73 9.36
N VAL A 74 3.42 8.63 8.78
CA VAL A 74 2.24 7.87 9.24
C VAL A 74 2.56 6.39 9.17
N ASP A 75 2.14 5.63 10.18
CA ASP A 75 2.33 4.18 10.23
C ASP A 75 1.23 3.40 9.48
N GLY A 76 1.33 2.06 9.49
CA GLY A 76 0.36 1.18 8.83
C GLY A 76 -1.03 1.15 9.49
N ASN A 77 -1.17 1.70 10.70
CA ASN A 77 -2.44 1.83 11.42
C ASN A 77 -3.03 3.24 11.30
N ASN A 78 -2.49 4.07 10.40
CA ASN A 78 -2.87 5.46 10.24
C ASN A 78 -2.64 6.32 11.50
N VAL A 79 -1.63 6.00 12.32
CA VAL A 79 -1.19 6.84 13.44
C VAL A 79 -0.07 7.77 12.96
N VAL A 80 -0.28 9.08 13.15
CA VAL A 80 0.73 10.09 12.81
C VAL A 80 1.90 9.97 13.79
N GLY A 81 3.11 9.80 13.25
CA GLY A 81 4.33 9.64 14.05
C GLY A 81 4.39 8.36 14.89
N GLY A 82 3.55 7.36 14.62
CA GLY A 82 3.63 6.04 15.26
C GLY A 82 4.97 5.34 14.99
N ALA A 83 5.29 4.29 15.76
CA ALA A 83 6.52 3.56 15.47
C ALA A 83 6.40 2.79 14.15
N GLY A 84 7.52 2.68 13.43
CA GLY A 84 7.50 2.19 12.05
C GLY A 84 6.87 3.16 11.04
N ALA A 85 6.45 4.37 11.44
CA ALA A 85 5.91 5.36 10.53
C ALA A 85 6.94 5.79 9.46
N TRP A 86 6.47 5.90 8.23
CA TRP A 86 7.25 6.37 7.09
C TRP A 86 6.66 7.62 6.49
N LEU A 87 7.52 8.39 5.82
CA LEU A 87 7.08 9.56 5.09
C LEU A 87 6.20 9.10 3.93
N ARG A 88 4.96 9.60 3.86
CA ARG A 88 3.97 9.17 2.87
C ARG A 88 4.13 9.86 1.51
N ASP A 89 5.36 10.24 1.16
CA ASP A 89 5.70 10.93 -0.11
C ASP A 89 5.77 9.98 -1.32
N VAL A 90 5.53 8.69 -1.09
CA VAL A 90 5.40 7.64 -2.12
C VAL A 90 3.94 7.31 -2.43
N ASP A 91 2.98 7.83 -1.66
CA ASP A 91 1.56 7.56 -1.84
C ASP A 91 1.04 8.14 -3.17
N THR A 92 0.02 7.51 -3.74
CA THR A 92 -0.49 7.85 -5.07
C THR A 92 -1.15 9.22 -5.09
N GLU A 93 -1.90 9.56 -4.04
CA GLU A 93 -2.49 10.89 -3.83
C GLU A 93 -1.40 11.97 -3.78
N PHE A 94 -0.32 11.72 -3.03
CA PHE A 94 0.78 12.68 -2.92
C PHE A 94 1.44 12.92 -4.29
N LYS A 95 1.80 11.85 -5.01
CA LYS A 95 2.49 11.97 -6.31
C LYS A 95 1.64 12.69 -7.35
N ILE A 96 0.38 12.31 -7.48
CA ILE A 96 -0.52 12.93 -8.46
C ILE A 96 -0.78 14.39 -8.13
N LEU A 97 -1.13 14.72 -6.87
CA LEU A 97 -1.40 16.11 -6.48
C LEU A 97 -0.15 17.00 -6.56
N SER A 98 1.03 16.44 -6.28
CA SER A 98 2.29 17.17 -6.44
C SER A 98 2.60 17.48 -7.91
N GLU A 99 2.33 16.53 -8.83
CA GLU A 99 2.48 16.76 -10.27
C GLU A 99 1.51 17.83 -10.77
N ILE A 100 0.24 17.75 -10.39
CA ILE A 100 -0.77 18.76 -10.73
C ILE A 100 -0.36 20.12 -10.15
N GLN A 101 0.06 20.17 -8.89
CA GLN A 101 0.52 21.41 -8.25
C GLN A 101 1.70 22.04 -9.01
N ASN A 102 2.67 21.25 -9.45
CA ASN A 102 3.82 21.76 -10.21
C ASN A 102 3.41 22.27 -11.59
N GLN A 103 2.43 21.65 -12.25
CA GLN A 103 1.91 22.12 -13.54
C GLN A 103 1.10 23.41 -13.43
N LEU A 104 0.30 23.54 -12.36
CA LEU A 104 -0.45 24.76 -12.06
C LEU A 104 0.46 25.92 -11.64
N GLY A 105 1.57 25.63 -10.95
CA GLY A 105 2.52 26.65 -10.51
C GLY A 105 1.87 27.71 -9.62
N THR A 106 1.80 28.95 -10.10
CA THR A 106 1.20 30.09 -9.37
C THR A 106 -0.22 30.44 -9.82
N LYS A 107 -0.87 29.59 -10.61
CA LYS A 107 -2.26 29.77 -11.08
C LYS A 107 -3.28 29.48 -9.96
N TYR A 108 -3.19 30.19 -8.85
CA TYR A 108 -4.00 29.92 -7.64
C TYR A 108 -5.50 30.17 -7.80
N ASN A 109 -5.90 30.91 -8.84
CA ASN A 109 -7.30 31.26 -9.09
C ASN A 109 -8.02 30.28 -10.03
N THR A 110 -7.34 29.23 -10.53
CA THR A 110 -7.94 28.22 -11.42
C THR A 110 -9.20 27.62 -10.79
N VAL A 111 -10.30 27.61 -11.55
CA VAL A 111 -11.61 27.11 -11.12
C VAL A 111 -11.90 25.83 -11.88
N ASP A 112 -11.93 24.69 -11.19
CA ASP A 112 -12.00 23.40 -11.88
C ASP A 112 -12.41 22.25 -10.97
N LYS A 113 -12.50 21.05 -11.55
CA LYS A 113 -12.76 19.81 -10.82
C LYS A 113 -11.71 18.74 -11.12
N ILE A 114 -11.27 18.08 -10.04
CA ILE A 114 -10.46 16.86 -10.08
C ILE A 114 -11.32 15.72 -9.55
N LYS A 115 -11.39 14.63 -10.32
CA LYS A 115 -12.00 13.38 -9.87
C LYS A 115 -10.90 12.36 -9.62
N PHE A 116 -10.75 11.95 -8.37
CA PHE A 116 -9.64 11.13 -7.89
C PHE A 116 -10.10 9.72 -7.47
N PHE A 117 -9.40 8.70 -7.95
CA PHE A 117 -9.54 7.31 -7.54
C PHE A 117 -8.30 6.88 -6.76
N THR A 118 -8.51 6.15 -5.68
CA THR A 118 -7.45 5.42 -4.99
C THR A 118 -7.99 4.08 -4.53
N GLU A 119 -7.17 3.03 -4.52
CA GLU A 119 -7.65 1.73 -4.07
C GLU A 119 -7.82 1.66 -2.55
N LEU A 120 -6.98 2.39 -1.82
CA LEU A 120 -7.04 2.50 -0.37
C LEU A 120 -7.69 3.81 0.05
N GLU A 121 -8.35 3.82 1.21
CA GLU A 121 -8.78 5.07 1.83
C GLU A 121 -7.56 5.97 2.10
N CYS A 122 -7.71 7.28 1.87
CA CYS A 122 -6.62 8.23 2.04
C CYS A 122 -6.12 8.22 3.49
N CYS A 123 -4.81 7.98 3.66
CA CYS A 123 -4.19 8.06 4.97
C CYS A 123 -4.20 9.50 5.50
N PRO A 124 -3.98 9.72 6.82
CA PRO A 124 -3.88 11.05 7.42
C PRO A 124 -2.93 12.00 6.69
N SER A 125 -1.80 11.51 6.18
CA SER A 125 -0.87 12.34 5.40
C SER A 125 -1.47 12.79 4.07
N CYS A 126 -2.16 11.90 3.35
CA CYS A 126 -2.79 12.27 2.08
C CYS A 126 -3.94 13.25 2.29
N LEU A 127 -4.72 13.11 3.37
CA LEU A 127 -5.74 14.07 3.77
C LEU A 127 -5.14 15.45 4.08
N ASP A 128 -3.98 15.50 4.74
CA ASP A 128 -3.27 16.75 4.99
C ASP A 128 -2.76 17.39 3.68
N VAL A 129 -2.22 16.59 2.77
CA VAL A 129 -1.78 17.03 1.44
C VAL A 129 -2.94 17.61 0.63
N ILE A 130 -4.13 17.00 0.69
CA ILE A 130 -5.35 17.53 0.06
C ILE A 130 -5.73 18.89 0.67
N LYS A 131 -5.66 19.05 1.99
CA LYS A 131 -5.89 20.35 2.65
C LYS A 131 -4.88 21.41 2.21
N GLN A 132 -3.60 21.05 2.09
CA GLN A 132 -2.56 21.94 1.56
C GLN A 132 -2.87 22.34 0.12
N PHE A 133 -3.32 21.40 -0.72
CA PHE A 133 -3.71 21.66 -2.10
C PHE A 133 -4.88 22.66 -2.17
N PHE A 134 -5.96 22.46 -1.40
CA PHE A 134 -7.07 23.40 -1.32
C PHE A 134 -6.65 24.79 -0.83
N LYS A 135 -5.64 24.88 0.05
CA LYS A 135 -5.10 26.16 0.50
C LYS A 135 -4.37 26.91 -0.63
N LEU A 136 -3.71 26.19 -1.53
CA LEU A 136 -3.04 26.77 -2.71
C LEU A 136 -4.04 27.11 -3.82
N TYR A 137 -5.01 26.22 -4.07
CA TYR A 137 -5.98 26.31 -5.16
C TYR A 137 -7.42 26.21 -4.63
N PRO A 138 -7.93 27.28 -3.97
CA PRO A 138 -9.21 27.23 -3.26
C PRO A 138 -10.44 27.04 -4.15
N ASN A 139 -10.32 27.28 -5.47
CA ASN A 139 -11.43 27.15 -6.41
C ASN A 139 -11.40 25.82 -7.20
N ILE A 140 -10.50 24.89 -6.87
CA ILE A 140 -10.47 23.56 -7.45
C ILE A 140 -11.16 22.59 -6.50
N ASP A 141 -12.23 21.95 -6.94
CA ASP A 141 -12.93 20.90 -6.20
C ASP A 141 -12.27 19.54 -6.44
N ILE A 142 -12.09 18.74 -5.38
CA ILE A 142 -11.60 17.36 -5.48
C ILE A 142 -12.68 16.39 -5.00
N GLU A 143 -13.17 15.54 -5.90
CA GLU A 143 -14.02 14.40 -5.57
C GLU A 143 -13.14 13.16 -5.41
N ILE A 144 -13.14 12.54 -4.23
CA ILE A 144 -12.32 11.35 -3.94
C ILE A 144 -13.22 10.12 -3.86
N ILE A 145 -12.88 9.11 -4.64
CA ILE A 145 -13.51 7.79 -4.64
C ILE A 145 -12.45 6.76 -4.25
N TYR A 146 -12.78 5.94 -3.25
CA TYR A 146 -11.94 4.84 -2.83
C TYR A 146 -12.72 3.53 -2.74
N LYS A 147 -12.02 2.39 -2.79
CA LYS A 147 -12.66 1.10 -2.58
C LYS A 147 -13.02 0.99 -1.10
N ILE A 148 -14.30 0.84 -0.81
CA ILE A 148 -14.73 0.39 0.51
C ILE A 148 -14.29 -1.08 0.62
N LYS A 149 -13.55 -1.42 1.67
CA LYS A 149 -13.32 -2.83 2.02
C LYS A 149 -14.69 -3.47 2.17
N LYS A 150 -15.05 -4.32 1.20
CA LYS A 150 -16.18 -5.21 1.35
C LYS A 150 -15.82 -6.09 2.56
N ILE A 151 -16.50 -5.89 3.68
CA ILE A 151 -16.62 -6.93 4.70
C ILE A 151 -17.51 -7.99 4.06
N GLU A 152 -16.97 -8.71 3.07
CA GLU A 152 -17.59 -9.93 2.61
C GLU A 152 -17.49 -10.88 3.80
N ARG A 153 -18.62 -11.05 4.51
CA ARG A 153 -19.03 -12.38 4.98
C ARG A 153 -19.08 -13.24 3.72
N ARG A 154 -17.91 -13.62 3.18
CA ARG A 154 -17.79 -14.64 2.15
C ARG A 154 -18.29 -15.90 2.81
N LEU A 155 -19.54 -16.23 2.54
CA LEU A 155 -19.99 -17.60 2.57
C LEU A 155 -18.93 -18.41 1.83
N TYR A 156 -18.32 -19.33 2.57
CA TYR A 156 -17.22 -20.19 2.18
C TYR A 156 -17.47 -20.84 0.81
N LEU A 157 -16.95 -20.22 -0.24
CA LEU A 157 -16.56 -20.94 -1.45
C LEU A 157 -15.04 -21.07 -1.34
N MET A 158 -14.64 -22.17 -0.70
CA MET A 158 -13.26 -22.54 -0.37
C MET A 158 -12.46 -22.78 -1.65
N ASN A 159 -11.85 -21.73 -2.19
CA ASN A 159 -10.58 -21.92 -2.88
C ASN A 159 -9.53 -22.23 -1.81
N LYS A 160 -8.78 -23.31 -2.00
CA LYS A 160 -7.63 -23.69 -1.16
C LYS A 160 -6.77 -22.45 -0.91
N TYR A 161 -6.48 -22.13 0.35
CA TYR A 161 -5.54 -21.06 0.65
C TYR A 161 -4.14 -21.46 0.13
N ASN A 162 -3.52 -20.62 -0.68
CA ASN A 162 -2.22 -20.91 -1.26
C ASN A 162 -1.10 -20.39 -0.36
N PHE A 163 -0.65 -21.26 0.56
CA PHE A 163 0.37 -20.94 1.56
C PHE A 163 1.68 -20.43 0.94
N TYR A 164 2.25 -21.16 -0.02
CA TYR A 164 3.53 -20.78 -0.61
C TYR A 164 3.43 -19.53 -1.48
N GLU A 165 2.33 -19.33 -2.19
CA GLU A 165 2.09 -18.10 -2.95
C GLU A 165 1.99 -16.87 -2.04
N SER A 166 1.28 -16.98 -0.90
CA SER A 166 1.23 -15.90 0.08
C SER A 166 2.63 -15.55 0.61
N LYS A 167 3.43 -16.55 0.98
CA LYS A 167 4.81 -16.36 1.43
C LYS A 167 5.68 -15.68 0.38
N PHE A 168 5.61 -16.18 -0.86
CA PHE A 168 6.36 -15.64 -1.98
C PHE A 168 6.01 -14.16 -2.22
N ARG A 169 4.72 -13.85 -2.34
CA ARG A 169 4.22 -12.47 -2.52
C ARG A 169 4.69 -11.55 -1.40
N THR A 170 4.62 -12.02 -0.15
CA THR A 170 5.07 -11.28 1.04
C THR A 170 6.54 -10.92 0.95
N LEU A 171 7.40 -11.91 0.63
CA LEU A 171 8.83 -11.69 0.55
C LEU A 171 9.20 -10.77 -0.61
N GLU A 172 8.57 -10.94 -1.78
CA GLU A 172 8.79 -10.04 -2.91
C GLU A 172 8.45 -8.59 -2.53
N SER A 173 7.29 -8.36 -1.90
CA SER A 173 6.87 -7.01 -1.50
C SER A 173 7.78 -6.44 -0.42
N PHE A 174 8.11 -7.23 0.60
CA PHE A 174 9.01 -6.83 1.67
C PHE A 174 10.38 -6.39 1.13
N TYR A 175 11.01 -7.20 0.29
CA TYR A 175 12.32 -6.87 -0.26
C TYR A 175 12.26 -5.73 -1.28
N MET A 176 11.18 -5.61 -2.05
CA MET A 176 10.95 -4.44 -2.90
C MET A 176 11.00 -3.13 -2.09
N TRP A 177 10.37 -3.08 -0.91
CA TRP A 177 10.43 -1.88 -0.05
C TRP A 177 11.83 -1.64 0.53
N VAL A 178 12.55 -2.70 0.88
CA VAL A 178 13.94 -2.61 1.37
C VAL A 178 14.87 -2.09 0.26
N GLU A 179 14.75 -2.59 -0.96
CA GLU A 179 15.52 -2.16 -2.13
C GLU A 179 15.26 -0.68 -2.47
N GLN A 180 14.05 -0.19 -2.17
CA GLN A 180 13.68 1.23 -2.28
C GLN A 180 14.18 2.09 -1.11
N GLY A 181 14.97 1.53 -0.18
CA GLY A 181 15.64 2.25 0.90
C GLY A 181 14.91 2.23 2.25
N SER A 182 13.82 1.47 2.39
CA SER A 182 13.13 1.32 3.67
C SER A 182 13.94 0.46 4.63
N THR A 183 13.94 0.83 5.92
CA THR A 183 14.43 -0.07 6.97
C THR A 183 13.52 -1.31 7.06
N TYR A 184 14.00 -2.39 7.67
CA TYR A 184 13.21 -3.62 7.78
C TYR A 184 11.87 -3.41 8.52
N ASP A 185 11.85 -2.66 9.62
CA ASP A 185 10.59 -2.39 10.35
C ASP A 185 9.60 -1.56 9.52
N VAL A 186 10.12 -0.59 8.75
CA VAL A 186 9.30 0.22 7.85
C VAL A 186 8.79 -0.62 6.69
N ALA A 187 9.64 -1.44 6.07
CA ALA A 187 9.26 -2.35 4.99
C ALA A 187 8.22 -3.38 5.43
N ALA A 188 8.32 -3.89 6.67
CA ALA A 188 7.32 -4.76 7.26
C ALA A 188 5.96 -4.05 7.36
N SER A 189 5.96 -2.81 7.89
CA SER A 189 4.76 -1.99 8.03
C SER A 189 4.14 -1.64 6.68
N GLN A 190 4.96 -1.30 5.68
CA GLN A 190 4.52 -1.01 4.32
C GLN A 190 3.92 -2.23 3.64
N CYS A 191 4.56 -3.41 3.74
CA CYS A 191 4.03 -4.65 3.16
C CYS A 191 2.63 -4.96 3.71
N MET A 192 2.45 -4.92 5.03
CA MET A 192 1.14 -5.17 5.64
C MET A 192 0.09 -4.12 5.24
N TYR A 193 0.49 -2.84 5.14
CA TYR A 193 -0.39 -1.75 4.76
C TYR A 193 -0.83 -1.82 3.30
N TYR A 194 0.08 -2.06 2.36
CA TYR A 194 -0.25 -1.98 0.94
C TYR A 194 -0.82 -3.29 0.38
N ASP A 195 -0.35 -4.45 0.85
CA ASP A 195 -0.72 -5.73 0.24
C ASP A 195 -2.03 -6.33 0.76
N GLN A 196 -2.60 -5.72 1.80
CA GLN A 196 -3.93 -6.00 2.38
C GLN A 196 -4.26 -7.51 2.48
N PRO A 197 -3.99 -8.14 3.65
CA PRO A 197 -4.23 -9.56 3.85
C PRO A 197 -5.62 -10.02 3.43
N GLN A 198 -5.71 -11.18 2.78
CA GLN A 198 -6.96 -11.71 2.24
C GLN A 198 -7.91 -12.24 3.33
N ASN A 199 -7.34 -12.74 4.43
CA ASN A 199 -8.05 -13.30 5.58
C ASN A 199 -7.10 -13.36 6.79
N GLU A 200 -7.61 -13.83 7.93
CA GLU A 200 -6.85 -13.92 9.17
C GLU A 200 -5.60 -14.83 9.09
N LEU A 201 -5.70 -15.99 8.40
CA LEU A 201 -4.53 -16.86 8.19
C LEU A 201 -3.48 -16.17 7.34
N ASP A 202 -3.88 -15.50 6.25
CA ASP A 202 -2.98 -14.77 5.36
C ASP A 202 -2.20 -13.69 6.12
N GLU A 203 -2.88 -12.94 6.99
CA GLU A 203 -2.24 -11.91 7.81
C GLU A 203 -1.18 -12.50 8.76
N ILE A 204 -1.45 -13.66 9.36
CA ILE A 204 -0.50 -14.37 10.23
C ILE A 204 0.67 -14.89 9.39
N VAL A 205 0.41 -15.55 8.25
CA VAL A 205 1.45 -16.08 7.35
C VAL A 205 2.37 -14.97 6.87
N MET A 206 1.82 -13.82 6.43
CA MET A 206 2.60 -12.65 6.04
C MET A 206 3.51 -12.19 7.19
N SER A 207 2.94 -12.00 8.38
CA SER A 207 3.67 -11.49 9.56
C SER A 207 4.82 -12.43 9.96
N ILE A 208 4.55 -13.73 10.08
CA ILE A 208 5.56 -14.74 10.43
C ILE A 208 6.63 -14.85 9.34
N THR A 209 6.24 -14.81 8.06
CA THR A 209 7.19 -14.86 6.94
C THR A 209 8.19 -13.72 7.00
N ILE A 210 7.73 -12.49 7.27
CA ILE A 210 8.61 -11.34 7.49
C ILE A 210 9.46 -11.55 8.76
N GLY A 211 8.85 -12.02 9.85
CA GLY A 211 9.54 -12.33 11.10
C GLY A 211 10.73 -13.30 10.93
N THR A 212 10.59 -14.32 10.08
CA THR A 212 11.72 -15.23 9.76
C THR A 212 12.91 -14.50 9.13
N ARG A 213 12.69 -13.40 8.39
CA ARG A 213 13.79 -12.62 7.80
C ARG A 213 14.62 -11.93 8.87
N PHE A 214 13.98 -11.39 9.90
CA PHE A 214 14.68 -10.80 11.03
C PHE A 214 15.49 -11.85 11.79
N ALA A 215 14.87 -13.00 12.11
CA ALA A 215 15.51 -14.10 12.83
C ALA A 215 16.73 -14.63 12.08
N ARG A 216 16.59 -14.92 10.77
CA ARG A 216 17.65 -15.54 9.95
C ARG A 216 18.77 -14.58 9.58
N CYS A 217 18.47 -13.29 9.41
CA CYS A 217 19.47 -12.28 9.07
C CYS A 217 20.09 -11.61 10.30
N GLY A 218 19.67 -11.96 11.52
CA GLY A 218 20.15 -11.34 12.75
C GLY A 218 19.89 -9.83 12.83
N LYS A 219 18.84 -9.35 12.16
CA LYS A 219 18.48 -7.92 12.13
C LYS A 219 17.65 -7.59 13.36
N ALA A 220 18.02 -6.55 14.10
CA ALA A 220 17.24 -6.08 15.23
C ALA A 220 15.77 -5.84 14.83
N LEU A 221 14.87 -6.31 15.68
CA LEU A 221 13.43 -6.22 15.52
C LEU A 221 12.90 -5.11 16.42
N GLY A 222 12.16 -4.16 15.87
CA GLY A 222 11.52 -3.12 16.68
C GLY A 222 10.48 -3.69 17.65
N ASP A 223 10.34 -3.07 18.83
CA ASP A 223 9.41 -3.51 19.89
C ASP A 223 7.96 -3.60 19.42
N ASP A 224 7.53 -2.71 18.52
CA ASP A 224 6.16 -2.71 17.99
C ASP A 224 5.92 -3.90 17.09
N PHE A 225 6.83 -4.20 16.16
CA PHE A 225 6.69 -5.37 15.30
C PHE A 225 6.85 -6.67 16.11
N LYS A 226 7.68 -6.66 17.17
CA LYS A 226 7.75 -7.73 18.17
C LYS A 226 6.39 -7.99 18.84
N GLN A 227 5.66 -6.94 19.23
CA GLN A 227 4.31 -7.07 19.79
C GLN A 227 3.31 -7.59 18.75
N VAL A 228 3.39 -7.13 17.50
CA VAL A 228 2.58 -7.67 16.40
C VAL A 228 2.80 -9.17 16.24
N LEU A 229 4.06 -9.62 16.18
CA LEU A 229 4.40 -11.03 16.05
C LEU A 229 3.87 -11.87 17.21
N LYS A 230 4.03 -11.40 18.47
CA LYS A 230 3.46 -12.08 19.65
C LYS A 230 1.95 -12.29 19.51
N LYS A 231 1.23 -11.22 19.17
CA LYS A 231 -0.23 -11.28 18.98
C LYS A 231 -0.62 -12.24 17.85
N LYS A 232 0.12 -12.25 16.72
CA LYS A 232 -0.18 -13.15 15.59
C LYS A 232 0.08 -14.62 15.93
N ILE A 233 1.12 -14.91 16.72
CA ILE A 233 1.38 -16.27 17.22
C ILE A 233 0.24 -16.74 18.14
N GLU A 234 -0.24 -15.87 19.04
CA GLU A 234 -1.40 -16.17 19.89
C GLU A 234 -2.67 -16.41 19.06
N SER A 235 -2.94 -15.54 18.07
CA SER A 235 -4.07 -15.70 17.14
C SER A 235 -4.02 -17.02 16.38
N PHE A 236 -2.84 -17.45 15.92
CA PHE A 236 -2.68 -18.72 15.21
C PHE A 236 -3.12 -19.92 16.06
N ASN A 237 -2.81 -19.92 17.36
CA ASN A 237 -3.18 -21.01 18.26
C ASN A 237 -4.71 -21.12 18.49
N MET A 238 -5.43 -20.01 18.30
CA MET A 238 -6.89 -19.95 18.43
C MET A 238 -7.62 -20.13 17.09
N LEU A 239 -6.88 -20.14 15.98
CA LEU A 239 -7.45 -20.15 14.64
C LEU A 239 -7.96 -21.53 14.26
N ASP A 240 -9.19 -21.60 13.77
CA ASP A 240 -9.76 -22.82 13.20
C ASP A 240 -9.18 -23.09 11.80
N LEU A 241 -8.07 -23.83 11.76
CA LEU A 241 -7.30 -24.11 10.54
C LEU A 241 -8.05 -24.98 9.52
N SER A 242 -9.09 -25.69 9.94
CA SER A 242 -9.90 -26.55 9.05
C SER A 242 -10.55 -25.74 7.91
N LYS A 243 -10.70 -24.43 8.12
CA LYS A 243 -11.27 -23.47 7.18
C LYS A 243 -10.38 -23.16 5.96
N TYR A 244 -9.09 -23.48 6.02
CA TYR A 244 -8.11 -22.99 5.04
C TYR A 244 -7.52 -24.09 4.14
N ASN A 245 -7.82 -25.36 4.40
CA ASN A 245 -7.36 -26.52 3.62
C ASN A 245 -5.83 -26.57 3.41
N LEU A 246 -5.06 -26.25 4.45
CA LEU A 246 -3.61 -26.50 4.47
C LEU A 246 -3.34 -28.01 4.49
N ASN A 247 -2.35 -28.46 3.73
CA ASN A 247 -1.86 -29.84 3.83
C ASN A 247 -0.89 -30.00 5.02
N GLU A 248 -0.59 -31.25 5.37
CA GLU A 248 0.25 -31.58 6.54
C GLU A 248 1.67 -30.99 6.44
N GLU A 249 2.24 -30.94 5.25
CA GLU A 249 3.57 -30.38 5.00
C GLU A 249 3.56 -28.86 5.18
N GLU A 250 2.59 -28.16 4.58
CA GLU A 250 2.40 -26.71 4.75
C GLU A 250 2.23 -26.35 6.23
N LEU A 251 1.42 -27.11 6.96
CA LEU A 251 1.20 -26.88 8.39
C LEU A 251 2.46 -27.15 9.22
N LYS A 252 3.22 -28.20 8.89
CA LYS A 252 4.49 -28.51 9.55
C LYS A 252 5.49 -27.38 9.36
N VAL A 253 5.72 -26.96 8.11
CA VAL A 253 6.62 -25.85 7.77
C VAL A 253 6.21 -24.58 8.52
N PHE A 254 4.92 -24.26 8.55
CA PHE A 254 4.47 -23.03 9.21
C PHE A 254 4.68 -23.07 10.73
N LYS A 255 4.46 -24.22 11.37
CA LYS A 255 4.72 -24.39 12.81
C LYS A 255 6.21 -24.27 13.15
N GLU A 256 7.10 -24.79 12.31
CA GLU A 256 8.55 -24.63 12.46
C GLU A 256 8.95 -23.15 12.40
N GLU A 257 8.40 -22.39 11.45
CA GLU A 257 8.65 -20.95 11.33
C GLU A 257 8.09 -20.14 12.50
N ILE A 258 6.90 -20.50 13.00
CA ILE A 258 6.34 -19.91 14.22
C ILE A 258 7.27 -20.16 15.42
N SER A 259 7.78 -21.38 15.57
CA SER A 259 8.72 -21.71 16.65
C SER A 259 10.02 -20.92 16.53
N GLU A 260 10.56 -20.79 15.31
CA GLU A 260 11.77 -20.00 15.02
C GLU A 260 11.57 -18.53 15.41
N VAL A 261 10.48 -17.91 14.95
CA VAL A 261 10.15 -16.52 15.27
C VAL A 261 9.89 -16.36 16.77
N SER A 262 9.17 -17.27 17.40
CA SER A 262 8.90 -17.25 18.84
C SER A 262 10.20 -17.31 19.66
N GLY A 263 11.15 -18.14 19.26
CA GLY A 263 12.47 -18.21 19.89
C GLY A 263 13.24 -16.91 19.73
N TYR A 264 13.23 -16.34 18.51
CA TYR A 264 13.91 -15.09 18.21
C TYR A 264 13.37 -13.90 19.00
N ILE A 265 12.04 -13.77 19.13
CA ILE A 265 11.43 -12.68 19.92
C ILE A 265 11.52 -12.90 21.45
N SER A 266 11.89 -14.09 21.91
CA SER A 266 12.05 -14.36 23.34
C SER A 266 13.46 -14.04 23.84
N ASN A 267 14.42 -13.99 22.91
CA ASN A 267 15.79 -13.53 23.14
C ASN A 267 15.91 -12.00 22.99
#